data_AF-S4NQV9-F1
#
_entry.id   AF-S4NQV9-F1
#
_cell.length_a   1.000
_cell.length_b   1.000
_cell.length_c   1.000
_cell.angle_alpha   90.00
_cell.angle_beta   90.00
_cell.angle_gamma   90.00
#
_symmetry.space_group_name_H-M   'P 1'
#
loop_
_entity.id
_entity.type
_entity.pdbx_description
1 polymer ?
#
loop_
_entity_poly.entity_id
_entity_poly.type
_entity_poly.pdbx_seq_one_letter_code
_entity_poly.pdbx_strand_id
1 'polypeptide(L)'
;MKGVASSLREQARLLRGIGNDDELKGKYAVSLRDESEGLEKKLREVAERYENVHGYLTSWAGELEGFQIQADKVLANAKRAQEEADADKKKTETNKPGPGEPSPSPSGTDHDPLTEYRLQLNRITSERDERASHYAGKIRDELDDAIEDSFWDDAKGWLHDNADLFKTIGDLSET
;
A
#
# COMPACT_ATOMS: atom_id res chain seq x y z
N MET A 1 -9.53 17.06 -6.26
CA MET A 1 -9.95 15.87 -7.04
C MET A 1 -10.74 14.96 -6.11
N LYS A 2 -11.97 14.58 -6.47
CA LYS A 2 -12.71 13.56 -5.73
C LYS A 2 -12.08 12.20 -6.05
N GLY A 3 -11.77 11.40 -5.03
CA GLY A 3 -11.27 10.03 -5.24
C GLY A 3 -12.33 9.14 -5.88
N VAL A 4 -11.90 8.07 -6.56
CA VAL A 4 -12.79 7.15 -7.27
C VAL A 4 -13.92 6.63 -6.37
N ALA A 5 -13.60 6.16 -5.15
CA ALA A 5 -14.60 5.74 -4.17
C ALA A 5 -15.64 6.82 -3.83
N SER A 6 -15.20 8.07 -3.70
CA SER A 6 -16.10 9.19 -3.40
C SER A 6 -17.05 9.46 -4.57
N SER A 7 -16.58 9.36 -5.81
CA SER A 7 -17.43 9.49 -7.00
C SER A 7 -18.44 8.34 -7.10
N LEU A 8 -18.00 7.11 -6.85
CA LEU A 8 -18.87 5.92 -6.85
C LEU A 8 -19.98 6.03 -5.80
N ARG A 9 -19.67 6.52 -4.59
CA ARG A 9 -20.69 6.77 -3.55
C ARG A 9 -21.66 7.88 -3.93
N GLU A 10 -21.20 8.90 -4.61
CA GLU A 10 -22.05 9.98 -5.09
C GLU A 10 -23.02 9.49 -6.16
N GLN A 11 -22.53 8.71 -7.12
CA GLN A 11 -23.37 8.06 -8.15
C GLN A 11 -24.37 7.08 -7.53
N ALA A 12 -23.95 6.26 -6.55
CA ALA A 12 -24.85 5.40 -5.79
C ALA A 12 -25.97 6.20 -5.11
N ARG A 13 -25.65 7.35 -4.49
CA ARG A 13 -26.67 8.21 -3.86
C ARG A 13 -27.68 8.75 -4.87
N LEU A 14 -27.23 9.13 -6.07
CA LEU A 14 -28.11 9.62 -7.14
C LEU A 14 -29.07 8.52 -7.61
N LEU A 15 -28.57 7.29 -7.81
CA LEU A 15 -29.39 6.15 -8.21
C LEU A 15 -30.40 5.74 -7.14
N ARG A 16 -30.02 5.82 -5.86
CA ARG A 16 -30.97 5.66 -4.75
C ARG A 16 -32.09 6.70 -4.82
N GLY A 17 -31.75 7.94 -5.21
CA GLY A 17 -32.72 9.00 -5.43
C GLY A 17 -33.74 8.64 -6.52
N ILE A 18 -33.26 8.16 -7.67
CA ILE A 18 -34.09 7.69 -8.79
C ILE A 18 -34.95 6.49 -8.39
N GLY A 19 -34.37 5.53 -7.67
CA GLY A 19 -35.08 4.34 -7.16
C GLY A 19 -36.24 4.68 -6.20
N ASN A 20 -36.11 5.77 -5.44
CA ASN A 20 -37.11 6.22 -4.47
C ASN A 20 -38.13 7.20 -5.06
N ASP A 21 -38.01 7.58 -6.34
CA ASP A 21 -38.91 8.55 -6.97
C ASP A 21 -40.22 7.89 -7.41
N ASP A 22 -41.33 8.32 -6.80
CA ASP A 22 -42.69 7.84 -7.04
C ASP A 22 -43.44 8.56 -8.17
N GLU A 23 -42.82 9.57 -8.79
CA GLU A 23 -43.44 10.45 -9.78
C GLU A 23 -43.59 9.76 -11.16
N LEU A 24 -42.61 8.94 -11.54
CA LEU A 24 -42.67 8.10 -12.74
C LEU A 24 -43.56 6.87 -12.52
N LYS A 25 -44.52 6.64 -13.41
CA LYS A 25 -45.47 5.51 -13.35
C LYS A 25 -45.44 4.64 -14.60
N GLY A 26 -45.72 3.36 -14.43
CA GLY A 26 -45.77 2.36 -15.50
C GLY A 26 -44.63 1.34 -15.42
N LYS A 27 -44.65 0.34 -16.31
CA LYS A 27 -43.67 -0.77 -16.30
C LYS A 27 -42.22 -0.32 -16.42
N TYR A 28 -41.97 0.76 -17.17
CA TYR A 28 -40.64 1.36 -17.31
C TYR A 28 -40.12 1.96 -15.99
N ALA A 29 -41.00 2.57 -15.18
CA ALA A 29 -40.62 3.10 -13.89
C ALA A 29 -40.23 2.00 -12.91
N VAL A 30 -40.90 0.85 -12.95
CA VAL A 30 -40.56 -0.32 -12.12
C VAL A 30 -39.18 -0.87 -12.50
N SER A 31 -38.90 -1.10 -13.79
CA SER A 31 -37.59 -1.57 -14.25
C SER A 31 -36.47 -0.61 -13.86
N LEU A 32 -36.69 0.70 -14.06
CA LEU A 32 -35.72 1.72 -13.73
C LEU A 32 -35.38 1.75 -12.23
N ARG A 33 -36.37 1.54 -11.36
CA ARG A 33 -36.15 1.47 -9.90
C ARG A 33 -35.38 0.22 -9.51
N ASP A 34 -35.80 -0.94 -10.01
CA ASP A 34 -35.16 -2.23 -9.70
C ASP A 34 -33.70 -2.23 -10.14
N GLU A 35 -33.42 -1.70 -11.34
CA GLU A 35 -32.07 -1.58 -11.90
C GLU A 35 -31.22 -0.54 -11.18
N SER A 36 -31.82 0.60 -10.79
CA SER A 36 -31.14 1.63 -10.01
C SER A 36 -30.75 1.11 -8.63
N GLU A 37 -31.63 0.36 -7.95
CA GLU A 37 -31.32 -0.26 -6.66
C GLU A 37 -30.19 -1.30 -6.79
N GLY A 38 -30.22 -2.10 -7.87
CA GLY A 38 -29.18 -3.08 -8.18
C GLY A 38 -27.81 -2.43 -8.40
N LEU A 39 -27.73 -1.40 -9.25
CA LEU A 39 -26.46 -0.69 -9.48
C LEU A 39 -26.00 0.05 -8.22
N GLU A 40 -26.92 0.67 -7.49
CA GLU A 40 -26.60 1.42 -6.28
C GLU A 40 -25.81 0.60 -5.27
N LYS A 41 -26.26 -0.64 -5.03
CA LYS A 41 -25.56 -1.60 -4.16
C LYS A 41 -24.16 -1.91 -4.71
N LYS A 42 -24.06 -2.22 -6.01
CA LYS A 42 -22.79 -2.52 -6.68
C LYS A 42 -21.78 -1.37 -6.59
N LEU A 43 -22.20 -0.12 -6.84
CA LEU A 43 -21.31 1.04 -6.74
C LEU A 43 -20.83 1.29 -5.31
N ARG A 44 -21.65 1.02 -4.31
CA ARG A 44 -21.21 1.09 -2.90
C ARG A 44 -20.17 0.04 -2.58
N GLU A 45 -20.37 -1.19 -3.02
CA GLU A 45 -19.41 -2.29 -2.82
C GLU A 45 -18.07 -1.98 -3.49
N VAL A 46 -18.06 -1.47 -4.73
CA VAL A 46 -16.82 -1.07 -5.40
C VAL A 46 -16.16 0.11 -4.67
N ALA A 47 -16.94 1.09 -4.21
CA ALA A 47 -16.39 2.21 -3.45
C ALA A 47 -15.72 1.77 -2.14
N GLU A 48 -16.34 0.85 -1.41
CA GLU A 48 -15.80 0.27 -0.17
C GLU A 48 -14.45 -0.41 -0.41
N ARG A 49 -14.30 -1.16 -1.51
CA ARG A 49 -13.02 -1.80 -1.87
C ARG A 49 -11.93 -0.81 -2.17
N TYR A 50 -12.23 0.24 -2.94
CA TYR A 50 -11.26 1.29 -3.20
C TYR A 50 -10.80 1.95 -1.90
N GLU A 51 -11.70 2.11 -0.93
CA GLU A 51 -11.36 2.63 0.39
C GLU A 51 -10.51 1.65 1.21
N ASN A 52 -10.84 0.36 1.18
CA ASN A 52 -10.08 -0.70 1.86
C ASN A 52 -8.65 -0.81 1.30
N VAL A 53 -8.51 -0.91 -0.02
CA VAL A 53 -7.21 -0.94 -0.71
C VAL A 53 -6.41 0.34 -0.42
N HIS A 54 -7.05 1.52 -0.49
CA HIS A 54 -6.41 2.77 -0.13
C HIS A 54 -5.93 2.77 1.33
N GLY A 55 -6.74 2.24 2.26
CA GLY A 55 -6.38 2.09 3.66
C GLY A 55 -5.17 1.16 3.86
N TYR A 56 -5.12 0.04 3.15
CA TYR A 56 -3.99 -0.89 3.17
C TYR A 56 -2.72 -0.25 2.60
N LEU A 57 -2.81 0.46 1.48
CA LEU A 57 -1.67 1.17 0.89
C LEU A 57 -1.15 2.29 1.79
N THR A 58 -2.05 3.04 2.42
CA THR A 58 -1.69 4.09 3.38
C THR A 58 -0.97 3.50 4.60
N SER A 59 -1.49 2.39 5.13
CA SER A 59 -0.88 1.69 6.26
C SER A 59 0.49 1.12 5.90
N TRP A 60 0.62 0.52 4.72
CA TRP A 60 1.88 0.03 4.20
C TRP A 60 2.91 1.16 4.01
N ALA A 61 2.49 2.29 3.45
CA ALA A 61 3.37 3.45 3.27
C ALA A 61 3.93 3.96 4.61
N GLY A 62 3.11 4.03 5.65
CA GLY A 62 3.57 4.41 6.99
C GLY A 62 4.55 3.41 7.60
N GLU A 63 4.35 2.11 7.40
CA GLU A 63 5.31 1.08 7.84
C GLU A 63 6.63 1.14 7.05
N LEU A 64 6.55 1.37 5.74
CA LEU A 64 7.72 1.54 4.88
C LEU A 64 8.59 2.72 5.33
N GLU A 65 7.98 3.85 5.67
CA GLU A 65 8.67 4.99 6.27
C GLU A 65 9.34 4.60 7.60
N GLY A 66 8.65 3.83 8.45
CA GLY A 66 9.22 3.28 9.68
C GLY A 66 10.45 2.39 9.44
N PHE A 67 10.43 1.54 8.41
CA PHE A 67 11.58 0.71 8.03
C PHE A 67 12.73 1.55 7.48
N GLN A 68 12.45 2.59 6.68
CA GLN A 68 13.47 3.53 6.19
C GLN A 68 14.18 4.24 7.34
N ILE A 69 13.43 4.77 8.32
CA ILE A 69 14.00 5.42 9.50
C ILE A 69 14.90 4.47 10.29
N GLN A 70 14.49 3.20 10.43
CA GLN A 70 15.31 2.19 11.12
C GLN A 70 16.59 1.87 10.35
N ALA A 71 16.49 1.68 9.03
CA ALA A 71 17.65 1.42 8.17
C ALA A 71 18.64 2.58 8.19
N ASP A 72 18.16 3.83 8.17
CA ASP A 72 19.01 5.03 8.26
C ASP A 72 19.76 5.11 9.59
N LYS A 73 19.12 4.72 10.70
CA LYS A 73 19.77 4.64 12.02
C LYS A 73 20.88 3.58 12.03
N VAL A 74 20.60 2.40 11.46
CA VAL A 74 21.61 1.32 11.34
C VAL A 74 22.78 1.80 10.49
N LEU A 75 22.52 2.48 9.36
CA LEU A 75 23.56 3.03 8.50
C LEU A 75 24.41 4.09 9.21
N ALA A 76 23.78 5.00 9.95
CA ALA A 76 24.48 6.03 10.71
C ALA A 76 25.37 5.43 11.81
N ASN A 77 24.89 4.39 12.50
CA ASN A 77 25.67 3.71 13.54
C ASN A 77 26.82 2.89 12.93
N ALA A 78 26.58 2.21 11.82
CA ALA A 78 27.61 1.48 11.08
C ALA A 78 28.76 2.39 10.64
N LYS A 79 28.44 3.58 10.11
CA LYS A 79 29.46 4.58 9.74
C LYS A 79 30.31 5.00 10.93
N ARG A 80 29.68 5.29 12.09
CA ARG A 80 30.39 5.67 13.31
C ARG A 80 31.31 4.56 13.82
N ALA A 81 30.83 3.31 13.83
CA ALA A 81 31.63 2.16 14.23
C ALA A 81 32.82 1.92 13.30
N GLN A 82 32.64 2.15 11.99
CA GLN A 82 33.74 2.09 11.02
C GLN A 82 34.80 3.16 11.28
N GLU A 83 34.38 4.41 11.51
CA GLU A 83 35.28 5.52 11.84
C GLU A 83 36.09 5.25 13.12
N GLU A 84 35.45 4.69 14.15
CA GLU A 84 36.09 4.28 15.40
C GLU A 84 37.13 3.17 15.17
N ALA A 85 36.75 2.13 14.41
CA ALA A 85 37.66 1.03 14.07
C ALA A 85 38.87 1.50 13.25
N ASP A 86 38.68 2.43 12.31
CA ASP A 86 39.76 2.98 11.50
C ASP A 86 40.68 3.90 12.32
N ALA A 87 40.11 4.67 13.26
CA ALA A 87 40.89 5.48 14.19
C ALA A 87 41.75 4.61 15.13
N ASP A 88 41.21 3.50 15.63
CA ASP A 88 41.94 2.59 16.51
C ASP A 88 43.02 1.80 15.77
N LYS A 89 42.77 1.36 14.53
CA LYS A 89 43.82 0.81 13.66
C LYS A 89 44.97 1.79 13.48
N LYS A 90 44.68 3.06 13.20
CA LYS A 90 45.71 4.10 13.00
C LYS A 90 46.56 4.35 14.25
N LYS A 91 45.96 4.33 15.46
CA LYS A 91 46.70 4.42 16.74
C LYS A 91 47.58 3.20 16.98
N THR A 92 47.08 2.01 16.65
CA THR A 92 47.81 0.76 16.84
C THR A 92 49.03 0.66 15.91
N GLU A 93 48.90 1.14 14.67
CA GLU A 93 50.01 1.20 13.72
C GLU A 93 51.10 2.23 14.09
N THR A 94 50.71 3.35 14.71
CA THR A 94 51.66 4.39 15.17
C THR A 94 52.42 3.99 16.44
N ASN A 95 51.87 3.09 17.26
CA ASN A 95 52.50 2.56 18.47
C ASN A 95 53.26 1.24 18.23
N LYS A 96 53.66 0.92 16.98
CA LYS A 96 54.48 -0.27 16.71
C LYS A 96 55.83 -0.18 17.47
N PRO A 97 56.19 -1.20 18.29
CA PRO A 97 57.49 -1.24 18.95
C PRO A 97 58.63 -1.23 17.94
N GLY A 98 59.74 -0.55 18.26
CA GLY A 98 60.96 -0.58 17.47
C GLY A 98 61.56 -2.00 17.38
N PRO A 99 62.45 -2.26 16.40
CA PRO A 99 63.01 -3.60 16.20
C PRO A 99 63.80 -4.03 17.44
N GLY A 100 63.22 -4.90 18.28
CA GLY A 100 63.87 -5.47 19.46
C GLY A 100 62.98 -5.69 20.70
N GLU A 101 61.77 -5.12 20.78
CA GLU A 101 60.87 -5.34 21.91
C GLU A 101 59.93 -6.55 21.69
N PRO A 102 59.62 -7.34 22.74
CA PRO A 102 58.71 -8.47 22.64
C PRO A 102 57.33 -7.97 22.20
N SER A 103 56.92 -8.41 21.01
CA SER A 103 55.65 -8.04 20.40
C SER A 103 54.49 -8.57 21.25
N PRO A 104 53.54 -7.71 21.70
CA PRO A 104 52.32 -8.21 22.32
C PRO A 104 51.58 -9.06 21.28
N SER A 105 51.20 -10.27 21.66
CA SER A 105 50.48 -11.22 20.80
C SER A 105 49.33 -10.52 20.07
N PRO A 106 49.16 -10.73 18.75
CA PRO A 106 48.01 -10.22 18.04
C PRO A 106 46.79 -11.00 18.52
N SER A 107 46.17 -10.54 19.61
CA SER A 107 44.80 -10.91 19.95
C SER A 107 43.85 -10.14 19.03
N GLY A 108 44.08 -10.27 17.72
CA GLY A 108 43.19 -9.81 16.68
C GLY A 108 42.11 -10.86 16.52
N THR A 109 41.06 -10.77 17.32
CA THR A 109 39.77 -11.16 16.76
C THR A 109 39.52 -10.17 15.64
N ASP A 110 39.74 -10.61 14.39
CA ASP A 110 39.26 -10.00 13.14
C ASP A 110 37.73 -9.99 13.15
N HIS A 111 37.14 -9.36 14.17
CA HIS A 111 35.72 -9.20 14.28
C HIS A 111 35.37 -8.01 13.40
N ASP A 112 34.84 -8.30 12.20
CA ASP A 112 34.34 -7.27 11.31
C ASP A 112 33.30 -6.41 12.08
N PRO A 113 33.60 -5.13 12.37
CA PRO A 113 32.76 -4.27 13.20
C PRO A 113 31.40 -3.98 12.55
N LEU A 114 31.24 -4.31 11.27
CA LEU A 114 30.01 -4.13 10.51
C LEU A 114 29.09 -5.34 10.55
N THR A 115 29.53 -6.48 11.08
CA THR A 115 28.76 -7.75 11.07
C THR A 115 27.40 -7.58 11.74
N GLU A 116 27.36 -6.98 12.93
CA GLU A 116 26.11 -6.76 13.67
C GLU A 116 25.16 -5.82 12.93
N TYR A 117 25.68 -4.78 12.27
CA TYR A 117 24.86 -3.85 11.49
C TYR A 117 24.29 -4.49 10.22
N ARG A 118 25.05 -5.39 9.57
CA ARG A 118 24.52 -6.18 8.45
C ARG A 118 23.41 -7.13 8.90
N LEU A 119 23.55 -7.76 10.06
CA LEU A 119 22.49 -8.59 10.66
C LEU A 119 21.23 -7.77 10.97
N GLN A 120 21.40 -6.57 11.56
CA GLN A 120 20.29 -5.65 11.82
C GLN A 120 19.58 -5.22 10.52
N LEU A 121 20.32 -4.88 9.47
CA LEU A 121 19.75 -4.49 8.18
C LEU A 121 19.01 -5.65 7.50
N ASN A 122 19.56 -6.87 7.58
CA ASN A 122 18.90 -8.08 7.08
C ASN A 122 17.58 -8.34 7.80
N ARG A 123 17.56 -8.16 9.12
CA ARG A 123 16.33 -8.28 9.92
C ARG A 123 15.27 -7.26 9.49
N ILE A 124 15.65 -5.98 9.36
CA ILE A 124 14.74 -4.92 8.88
C ILE A 124 14.20 -5.27 7.49
N THR A 125 15.04 -5.82 6.62
CA THR A 125 14.65 -6.23 5.26
C THR A 125 13.66 -7.40 5.29
N SER A 126 13.90 -8.42 6.13
CA SER A 126 12.98 -9.55 6.31
C SER A 126 11.63 -9.08 6.84
N GLU A 127 11.64 -8.26 7.89
CA GLU A 127 10.41 -7.70 8.48
C GLU A 127 9.64 -6.86 7.43
N ARG A 128 10.35 -6.03 6.65
CA ARG A 128 9.75 -5.29 5.53
C ARG A 128 9.09 -6.22 4.51
N ASP A 129 9.77 -7.28 4.09
CA ASP A 129 9.26 -8.19 3.04
C ASP A 129 8.08 -9.03 3.53
N GLU A 130 8.09 -9.43 4.80
CA GLU A 130 6.95 -10.07 5.45
C GLU A 130 5.73 -9.15 5.49
N ARG A 131 5.91 -7.88 5.88
CA ARG A 131 4.84 -6.89 5.92
C ARG A 131 4.34 -6.53 4.51
N ALA A 132 5.24 -6.41 3.54
CA ALA A 132 4.88 -6.21 2.13
C ALA A 132 4.00 -7.36 1.63
N SER A 133 4.39 -8.60 1.92
CA SER A 133 3.62 -9.80 1.55
C SER A 133 2.25 -9.82 2.23
N HIS A 134 2.16 -9.42 3.50
CA HIS A 134 0.90 -9.31 4.24
C HIS A 134 -0.08 -8.30 3.60
N TYR A 135 0.38 -7.10 3.27
CA TYR A 135 -0.47 -6.11 2.61
C TYR A 135 -0.81 -6.48 1.17
N ALA A 136 0.13 -7.10 0.44
CA ALA A 136 -0.15 -7.64 -0.89
C ALA A 136 -1.22 -8.73 -0.84
N GLY A 137 -1.18 -9.60 0.18
CA GLY A 137 -2.22 -10.60 0.45
C GLY A 137 -3.58 -9.95 0.68
N LYS A 138 -3.68 -8.98 1.60
CA LYS A 138 -4.94 -8.27 1.87
C LYS A 138 -5.52 -7.57 0.65
N ILE A 139 -4.67 -6.89 -0.14
CA ILE A 139 -5.11 -6.23 -1.36
C ILE A 139 -5.60 -7.26 -2.37
N ARG A 140 -4.90 -8.39 -2.49
CA ARG A 140 -5.29 -9.49 -3.36
C ARG A 140 -6.57 -10.15 -2.91
N ASP A 141 -6.78 -10.40 -1.63
CA ASP A 141 -8.02 -10.99 -1.10
C ASP A 141 -9.20 -10.05 -1.38
N GLU A 142 -9.03 -8.74 -1.15
CA GLU A 142 -10.04 -7.72 -1.49
C GLU A 142 -10.34 -7.63 -3.00
N LEU A 143 -9.38 -8.03 -3.84
CA LEU A 143 -9.55 -8.15 -5.29
C LEU A 143 -10.21 -9.51 -5.62
N ASP A 144 -9.64 -10.65 -5.24
CA ASP A 144 -10.04 -12.00 -5.65
C ASP A 144 -11.40 -12.43 -5.05
N ASP A 145 -11.70 -12.18 -3.76
CA ASP A 145 -13.00 -12.58 -3.15
C ASP A 145 -14.18 -11.78 -3.70
N ALA A 146 -13.88 -10.69 -4.36
CA ALA A 146 -14.84 -9.64 -4.60
C ALA A 146 -14.96 -9.39 -6.13
N ILE A 147 -13.91 -9.67 -6.91
CA ILE A 147 -13.83 -9.67 -8.38
C ILE A 147 -13.89 -11.14 -8.83
N GLU A 148 -14.96 -11.85 -8.48
CA GLU A 148 -15.32 -13.00 -9.31
C GLU A 148 -15.57 -12.43 -10.73
N ASP A 149 -14.98 -13.00 -11.78
CA ASP A 149 -15.06 -12.45 -13.15
C ASP A 149 -16.53 -12.17 -13.59
N SER A 150 -17.47 -12.94 -13.03
CA SER A 150 -18.92 -12.77 -13.14
C SER A 150 -19.43 -11.41 -12.64
N PHE A 151 -18.91 -10.89 -11.52
CA PHE A 151 -19.36 -9.64 -10.90
C PHE A 151 -19.03 -8.42 -11.78
N TRP A 152 -17.82 -8.35 -12.33
CA TRP A 152 -17.44 -7.27 -13.23
C TRP A 152 -18.09 -7.39 -14.59
N ASP A 153 -18.27 -8.60 -15.11
CA ASP A 153 -19.00 -8.80 -16.36
C ASP A 153 -20.49 -8.46 -16.22
N ASP A 154 -21.12 -8.71 -15.07
CA ASP A 154 -22.50 -8.28 -14.80
C ASP A 154 -22.62 -6.76 -14.64
N ALA A 155 -21.65 -6.10 -14.02
CA ALA A 155 -21.61 -4.64 -13.92
C ALA A 155 -21.34 -3.99 -15.29
N LYS A 156 -20.39 -4.53 -16.06
CA LYS A 156 -20.09 -4.08 -17.43
C LYS A 156 -21.27 -4.32 -18.36
N GLY A 157 -21.90 -5.50 -18.30
CA GLY A 157 -23.06 -5.86 -19.11
C GLY A 157 -24.21 -4.91 -18.86
N TRP A 158 -24.57 -4.69 -17.59
CA TRP A 158 -25.62 -3.74 -17.24
C TRP A 158 -25.28 -2.29 -17.61
N LEU A 159 -24.03 -1.85 -17.43
CA LEU A 159 -23.59 -0.50 -17.83
C LEU A 159 -23.64 -0.34 -19.35
N HIS A 160 -23.33 -1.39 -20.10
CA HIS A 160 -23.48 -1.42 -21.56
C HIS A 160 -24.95 -1.35 -21.98
N ASP A 161 -25.83 -2.10 -21.31
CA ASP A 161 -27.27 -2.11 -21.58
C ASP A 161 -27.94 -0.78 -21.23
N ASN A 162 -27.40 -0.05 -20.25
CA ASN A 162 -27.90 1.25 -19.78
C ASN A 162 -27.00 2.44 -20.19
N ALA A 163 -26.05 2.24 -21.10
CA ALA A 163 -25.04 3.25 -21.46
C ALA A 163 -25.66 4.56 -21.99
N ASP A 164 -26.80 4.48 -22.66
CA ASP A 164 -27.53 5.64 -23.16
C ASP A 164 -28.18 6.46 -22.04
N LEU A 165 -28.66 5.81 -20.96
CA LEU A 165 -29.17 6.48 -19.76
C LEU A 165 -28.04 7.22 -19.03
N PHE A 166 -26.86 6.60 -18.88
CA PHE A 166 -25.70 7.23 -18.24
C PHE A 166 -25.10 8.37 -19.06
N LYS A 167 -25.04 8.25 -20.38
CA LYS A 167 -24.67 9.36 -21.26
C LYS A 167 -25.61 10.54 -21.05
N THR A 168 -26.91 10.29 -20.99
CA THR A 168 -27.90 11.34 -20.79
C THR A 168 -27.75 12.04 -19.44
N ILE A 169 -27.45 11.29 -18.37
CA ILE A 169 -27.18 11.86 -17.04
C ILE A 169 -25.83 12.60 -16.98
N GLY A 170 -24.80 12.08 -17.65
CA GLY A 170 -23.49 12.70 -17.79
C GLY A 170 -23.58 14.06 -18.49
N ASP A 171 -24.29 14.10 -19.63
CA ASP A 171 -24.56 15.32 -20.40
C ASP A 171 -25.38 16.35 -19.58
N LEU A 172 -26.30 15.89 -18.72
CA LEU A 172 -27.09 16.75 -17.82
C LEU A 172 -26.28 17.30 -16.63
N SER A 173 -25.16 16.67 -16.26
CA SER A 173 -24.31 17.12 -15.15
C SER A 173 -23.21 18.10 -15.57
N GLU A 174 -22.97 18.22 -16.89
CA GLU A 174 -22.06 19.20 -17.50
C GLU A 174 -22.78 20.48 -17.99
N THR A 175 -24.09 20.61 -17.76
CA THR A 175 -24.88 21.84 -17.99
C THR A 175 -25.24 22.56 -16.70
#